data_AF-A0A8J9RDY9-F1
#
_entry.id   AF-A0A8J9RDY9-F1
#
_cell.length_a   1.000
_cell.length_b   1.000
_cell.length_c   1.000
_cell.angle_alpha   90.00
_cell.angle_beta   90.00
_cell.angle_gamma   90.00
#
_symmetry.space_group_name_H-M   'P 1'
#
loop_
_entity.id
_entity.type
_entity.pdbx_description
1 polymer ?
#
loop_
_entity_poly.entity_id
_entity_poly.type
_entity_poly.pdbx_seq_one_letter_code
_entity_poly.pdbx_strand_id
1 'polypeptide(L)'
;MHAVPIFDGNNGTFFLDNTQFAYKCEEGGGWHDFFAYQDHLVPWSAAKERAGGEECVRHNFRGVDDVLHINLKAGWEPYNAAGVSQAWVFQPWVQSVIDSQLKALAAAEKPTMGFHIRWGDKIEEDILFKRPTTHPKDYIESFTKNFPDIKGGTCVLVGDDVKKVAEAAEFAKKLIGCKIMQNKPYYRTAGHVQVEFNNQTLDKRCMSTVQLLLDIETLAHADYMTGTLNSGIPYLIEVLRYTLYNKERSTFVDASFLHNDWWQKVRDLFNPPSEDEEEEECTEGDPDCEDEEEEEEEEEDSARRRRKLLQRGPLGQVPRRLRRRSKTMAEIDTLLTD
;
A
#
# COMPACT_ATOMS: atom_id res chain seq x y z
N MET A 1 4.17 -19.90 -15.24
CA MET A 1 4.34 -19.19 -13.95
C MET A 1 5.81 -18.87 -13.82
N HIS A 2 6.14 -17.58 -13.87
CA HIS A 2 7.47 -17.08 -13.59
C HIS A 2 7.38 -16.40 -12.23
N ALA A 3 8.25 -16.78 -11.29
CA ALA A 3 8.19 -16.26 -9.93
C ALA A 3 9.54 -15.79 -9.41
N VAL A 4 9.51 -14.75 -8.58
CA VAL A 4 10.68 -14.30 -7.80
C VAL A 4 10.59 -14.92 -6.41
N PRO A 5 11.64 -15.64 -5.95
CA PRO A 5 11.74 -16.07 -4.57
C PRO A 5 12.11 -14.86 -3.70
N ILE A 6 11.28 -14.51 -2.72
CA ILE A 6 11.57 -13.42 -1.78
C ILE A 6 12.51 -13.88 -0.65
N PHE A 7 12.47 -15.18 -0.31
CA PHE A 7 13.31 -15.80 0.72
C PHE A 7 13.88 -17.12 0.21
N ASP A 8 14.99 -17.03 -0.52
CA ASP A 8 15.76 -18.19 -0.94
C ASP A 8 16.47 -18.84 0.26
N GLY A 9 16.55 -20.17 0.28
CA GLY A 9 17.29 -20.95 1.30
C GLY A 9 16.65 -21.12 2.68
N ASN A 10 15.41 -20.68 2.89
CA ASN A 10 14.66 -20.88 4.15
C ASN A 10 13.44 -21.79 3.94
N ASN A 11 13.06 -22.58 4.95
CA ASN A 11 11.83 -23.39 4.93
C ASN A 11 10.60 -22.45 4.83
N GLY A 12 10.15 -22.17 3.60
CA GLY A 12 9.05 -21.25 3.31
C GLY A 12 9.45 -20.15 2.32
N THR A 13 9.70 -20.50 1.06
CA THR A 13 9.95 -19.52 0.00
C THR A 13 8.63 -18.96 -0.52
N PHE A 14 8.46 -17.63 -0.43
CA PHE A 14 7.34 -16.92 -1.05
C PHE A 14 7.64 -16.63 -2.52
N PHE A 15 6.65 -16.88 -3.37
CA PHE A 15 6.71 -16.70 -4.81
C PHE A 15 5.68 -15.66 -5.27
N LEU A 16 6.11 -14.64 -6.00
CA LEU A 16 5.22 -13.70 -6.68
C LEU A 16 5.02 -14.12 -8.13
N ASP A 17 3.78 -14.44 -8.54
CA ASP A 17 3.49 -14.75 -9.95
C ASP A 17 3.56 -13.48 -10.79
N ASN A 18 4.67 -13.28 -11.49
CA ASN A 18 4.91 -12.09 -12.27
C ASN A 18 3.98 -11.94 -13.49
N THR A 19 3.22 -12.97 -13.87
CA THR A 19 2.42 -12.98 -15.11
C THR A 19 0.94 -12.62 -14.92
N GLN A 20 0.46 -12.55 -13.67
CA GLN A 20 -0.96 -12.26 -13.39
C GLN A 20 -1.28 -10.76 -13.26
N PHE A 21 -0.29 -9.89 -13.42
CA PHE A 21 -0.47 -8.47 -13.25
C PHE A 21 -0.91 -7.78 -14.56
N ALA A 22 -1.76 -6.77 -14.43
CA ALA A 22 -2.20 -5.94 -15.57
C ALA A 22 -1.06 -5.05 -16.11
N TYR A 23 -0.03 -4.81 -15.31
CA TYR A 23 1.19 -4.07 -15.66
C TYR A 23 2.10 -4.94 -16.53
N LYS A 24 2.08 -4.71 -17.85
CA LYS A 24 2.90 -5.43 -18.84
C LYS A 24 3.01 -4.67 -20.16
N CYS A 25 4.05 -4.98 -20.91
CA CYS A 25 4.33 -4.45 -22.24
C CYS A 25 4.02 -5.44 -23.36
N GLU A 26 3.95 -6.73 -23.07
CA GLU A 26 3.65 -7.76 -24.07
C GLU A 26 2.63 -8.81 -23.60
N GLU A 27 2.08 -9.57 -24.55
CA GLU A 27 1.20 -10.69 -24.25
C GLU A 27 1.99 -11.81 -23.55
N GLY A 28 1.62 -12.12 -22.30
CA GLY A 28 2.36 -13.07 -21.46
C GLY A 28 3.46 -12.43 -20.60
N GLY A 29 3.70 -11.13 -20.81
CA GLY A 29 4.59 -10.29 -19.99
C GLY A 29 4.07 -10.03 -18.58
N GLY A 30 4.67 -9.08 -17.89
CA GLY A 30 4.37 -8.78 -16.49
C GLY A 30 5.36 -7.81 -15.84
N TRP A 31 5.55 -7.90 -14.53
CA TRP A 31 6.53 -7.05 -13.84
C TRP A 31 7.97 -7.26 -14.35
N HIS A 32 8.28 -8.43 -14.91
CA HIS A 32 9.58 -8.71 -15.54
C HIS A 32 9.85 -7.88 -16.80
N ASP A 33 8.82 -7.26 -17.39
CA ASP A 33 8.99 -6.32 -18.51
C ASP A 33 9.70 -5.04 -18.04
N PHE A 34 9.58 -4.70 -16.74
CA PHE A 34 10.10 -3.45 -16.17
C PHE A 34 11.30 -3.67 -15.24
N PHE A 35 11.35 -4.80 -14.56
CA PHE A 35 12.38 -5.14 -13.59
C PHE A 35 13.28 -6.28 -14.10
N ALA A 36 14.58 -6.13 -13.89
CA ALA A 36 15.63 -7.07 -14.30
C ALA A 36 15.71 -8.27 -13.35
N TYR A 37 14.64 -9.06 -13.34
CA TYR A 37 14.56 -10.28 -12.53
C TYR A 37 15.28 -11.47 -13.14
N GLN A 38 16.00 -11.35 -14.27
CA GLN A 38 16.43 -12.54 -15.03
C GLN A 38 17.28 -13.52 -14.20
N ASP A 39 18.07 -13.03 -13.25
CA ASP A 39 18.89 -13.85 -12.35
C ASP A 39 18.10 -14.44 -11.16
N HIS A 40 16.88 -13.94 -10.92
CA HIS A 40 16.00 -14.32 -9.80
C HIS A 40 14.68 -14.97 -10.25
N LEU A 41 14.34 -14.92 -11.55
CA LEU A 41 13.19 -15.61 -12.12
C LEU A 41 13.48 -17.09 -12.16
N VAL A 42 12.93 -17.81 -11.20
CA VAL A 42 12.91 -19.26 -11.29
C VAL A 42 11.68 -19.63 -12.12
N PRO A 43 11.81 -20.43 -13.20
CA PRO A 43 10.66 -21.02 -13.85
C PRO A 43 10.06 -22.02 -12.88
N TRP A 44 9.21 -21.53 -11.99
CA TRP A 44 8.63 -22.32 -10.92
C TRP A 44 7.37 -22.99 -11.45
N SER A 45 7.52 -24.24 -11.85
CA SER A 45 6.40 -25.08 -12.28
C SER A 45 6.12 -26.14 -11.22
N ALA A 46 4.85 -26.56 -11.11
CA ALA A 46 4.48 -27.70 -10.27
C ALA A 46 5.21 -28.99 -10.66
N ALA A 47 5.82 -29.05 -11.85
CA ALA A 47 6.69 -30.15 -12.28
C ALA A 47 8.12 -30.01 -11.70
N LYS A 48 8.64 -28.79 -11.56
CA LYS A 48 9.94 -28.52 -10.92
C LYS A 48 9.91 -28.74 -9.41
N GLU A 49 8.85 -28.29 -8.72
CA GLU A 49 8.60 -28.59 -7.29
C GLU A 49 8.65 -30.10 -7.03
N ARG A 50 7.85 -30.86 -7.80
CA ARG A 50 7.80 -32.33 -7.71
C ARG A 50 9.13 -33.02 -8.05
N ALA A 51 9.91 -32.46 -8.97
CA ALA A 51 11.22 -33.00 -9.35
C ALA A 51 12.31 -32.72 -8.30
N GLY A 52 12.22 -31.61 -7.56
CA GLY A 52 13.14 -31.26 -6.47
C GLY A 52 12.83 -31.94 -5.13
N GLY A 53 11.63 -32.53 -4.98
CA GLY A 53 11.18 -33.11 -3.72
C GLY A 53 10.77 -32.06 -2.67
N GLU A 54 10.56 -30.82 -3.10
CA GLU A 54 10.16 -29.69 -2.25
C GLU A 54 8.67 -29.41 -2.45
N GLU A 55 7.85 -29.60 -1.40
CA GLU A 55 6.48 -29.11 -1.38
C GLU A 55 6.46 -27.67 -0.86
N CYS A 56 6.33 -26.70 -1.77
CA CYS A 56 6.15 -25.31 -1.39
C CYS A 56 4.71 -25.03 -0.96
N VAL A 57 4.55 -24.38 0.19
CA VAL A 57 3.24 -23.89 0.62
C VAL A 57 2.92 -22.61 -0.16
N ARG A 58 1.82 -22.66 -0.91
CA ARG A 58 1.35 -21.53 -1.72
C ARG A 58 0.42 -20.66 -0.89
N HIS A 59 0.89 -19.48 -0.51
CA HIS A 59 0.05 -18.46 0.12
C HIS A 59 -0.41 -17.44 -0.92
N ASN A 60 -1.68 -17.04 -0.86
CA ASN A 60 -2.12 -15.76 -1.44
C ASN A 60 -1.72 -14.62 -0.50
N PHE A 61 -1.84 -13.35 -0.90
CA PHE A 61 -1.45 -12.20 -0.06
C PHE A 61 -2.03 -12.26 1.36
N ARG A 62 -3.32 -12.62 1.50
CA ARG A 62 -3.97 -12.81 2.81
C ARG A 62 -3.37 -13.96 3.63
N GLY A 63 -2.99 -15.05 2.98
CA GLY A 63 -2.29 -16.16 3.63
C GLY A 63 -0.87 -15.79 4.05
N VAL A 64 -0.23 -14.82 3.38
CA VAL A 64 1.04 -14.24 3.83
C VAL A 64 0.83 -13.39 5.08
N ASP A 65 -0.20 -12.53 5.09
CA ASP A 65 -0.59 -11.76 6.28
C ASP A 65 -0.79 -12.67 7.50
N ASP A 66 -1.53 -13.76 7.35
CA ASP A 66 -1.79 -14.72 8.45
C ASP A 66 -0.47 -15.35 8.96
N VAL A 67 0.44 -15.74 8.07
CA VAL A 67 1.74 -16.29 8.48
C VAL A 67 2.59 -15.25 9.21
N LEU A 68 2.67 -14.02 8.68
CA LEU A 68 3.50 -12.97 9.26
C LEU A 68 2.96 -12.48 10.61
N HIS A 69 1.67 -12.18 10.67
CA HIS A 69 1.05 -11.59 11.86
C HIS A 69 0.71 -12.63 12.93
N ILE A 70 0.14 -13.77 12.55
CA ILE A 70 -0.36 -14.75 13.52
C ILE A 70 0.77 -15.70 13.96
N ASN A 71 1.56 -16.20 13.01
CA ASN A 71 2.57 -17.22 13.32
C ASN A 71 3.92 -16.62 13.72
N LEU A 72 4.41 -15.62 12.97
CA LEU A 72 5.74 -15.06 13.19
C LEU A 72 5.75 -13.83 14.12
N LYS A 73 4.59 -13.22 14.38
CA LYS A 73 4.45 -11.98 15.16
C LYS A 73 5.43 -10.89 14.72
N ALA A 74 5.72 -10.85 13.43
CA ALA A 74 6.67 -9.91 12.85
C ALA A 74 5.92 -8.79 12.13
N GLY A 75 6.43 -7.56 12.20
CA GLY A 75 5.94 -6.46 11.38
C GLY A 75 6.32 -6.66 9.92
N TRP A 76 5.60 -6.02 9.00
CA TRP A 76 5.86 -6.10 7.54
C TRP A 76 7.18 -5.43 7.12
N GLU A 77 7.75 -4.55 7.94
CA GLU A 77 8.90 -3.70 7.59
C GLU A 77 10.15 -4.48 7.13
N PRO A 78 10.64 -5.52 7.84
CA PRO A 78 11.83 -6.26 7.40
C PRO A 78 11.59 -7.04 6.10
N TYR A 79 10.34 -7.49 5.89
CA TYR A 79 9.94 -8.24 4.69
C TYR A 79 9.87 -7.31 3.48
N ASN A 80 9.32 -6.10 3.66
CA ASN A 80 9.27 -5.11 2.60
C ASN A 80 10.67 -4.61 2.24
N ALA A 81 11.55 -4.39 3.23
CA ALA A 81 12.95 -4.06 3.00
C ALA A 81 13.69 -5.15 2.19
N ALA A 82 13.54 -6.41 2.59
CA ALA A 82 14.12 -7.55 1.86
C ALA A 82 13.56 -7.64 0.42
N GLY A 83 12.24 -7.49 0.28
CA GLY A 83 11.54 -7.50 -0.99
C GLY A 83 12.04 -6.43 -1.95
N VAL A 84 12.12 -5.17 -1.53
CA VAL A 84 12.63 -4.09 -2.42
C VAL A 84 14.11 -4.26 -2.72
N SER A 85 14.93 -4.76 -1.78
CA SER A 85 16.36 -4.98 -2.01
C SER A 85 16.65 -6.02 -3.09
N GLN A 86 15.77 -7.02 -3.23
CA GLN A 86 15.89 -8.05 -4.26
C GLN A 86 15.17 -7.66 -5.54
N ALA A 87 13.98 -7.07 -5.42
CA ALA A 87 13.09 -6.91 -6.56
C ALA A 87 13.21 -5.54 -7.27
N TRP A 88 13.73 -4.52 -6.60
CA TRP A 88 13.70 -3.15 -7.13
C TRP A 88 14.90 -2.84 -8.04
N VAL A 89 15.14 -3.70 -9.02
CA VAL A 89 16.21 -3.56 -10.02
C VAL A 89 15.57 -3.43 -11.39
N PHE A 90 15.75 -2.29 -12.07
CA PHE A 90 15.08 -2.01 -13.34
C PHE A 90 15.78 -2.67 -14.54
N GLN A 91 15.00 -2.99 -15.57
CA GLN A 91 15.55 -3.27 -16.90
C GLN A 91 16.33 -2.04 -17.41
N PRO A 92 17.42 -2.22 -18.19
CA PRO A 92 18.25 -1.10 -18.64
C PRO A 92 17.48 0.02 -19.35
N TRP A 93 16.45 -0.34 -20.12
CA TRP A 93 15.63 0.63 -20.85
C TRP A 93 14.72 1.45 -19.92
N VAL A 94 14.21 0.85 -18.83
CA VAL A 94 13.43 1.57 -17.80
C VAL A 94 14.36 2.45 -16.97
N GLN A 95 15.51 1.93 -16.56
CA GLN A 95 16.52 2.68 -15.81
C GLN A 95 16.95 3.94 -16.57
N SER A 96 17.18 3.86 -17.88
CA SER A 96 17.54 5.03 -18.70
C SER A 96 16.48 6.13 -18.69
N VAL A 97 15.20 5.77 -18.60
CA VAL A 97 14.11 6.75 -18.52
C VAL A 97 14.08 7.40 -17.13
N ILE A 98 14.25 6.60 -16.09
CA ILE A 98 14.31 7.06 -14.69
C ILE A 98 15.52 7.99 -14.47
N ASP A 99 16.72 7.60 -14.93
CA ASP A 99 17.96 8.36 -14.75
C ASP A 99 17.87 9.78 -15.34
N SER A 100 17.20 9.92 -16.49
CA SER A 100 16.96 11.24 -17.08
C SER A 100 16.15 12.14 -16.15
N GLN A 101 15.13 11.59 -15.50
CA GLN A 101 14.30 12.32 -14.56
C GLN A 101 15.04 12.62 -13.24
N LEU A 102 15.77 11.65 -12.71
CA LEU A 102 16.58 11.83 -11.50
C LEU A 102 17.68 12.87 -11.68
N LYS A 103 18.25 12.98 -12.89
CA LYS A 103 19.18 14.06 -13.24
C LYS A 103 18.51 15.43 -13.20
N ALA A 104 17.28 15.54 -13.68
CA ALA A 104 16.51 16.79 -13.59
C ALA A 104 16.20 17.15 -12.14
N LEU A 105 15.83 16.17 -11.32
CA LEU A 105 15.62 16.35 -9.88
C LEU A 105 16.90 16.79 -9.15
N ALA A 106 18.04 16.18 -9.47
CA ALA A 106 19.33 16.52 -8.88
C ALA A 106 19.79 17.95 -9.22
N ALA A 107 19.42 18.45 -10.42
CA ALA A 107 19.68 19.82 -10.84
C ALA A 107 18.64 20.84 -10.34
N ALA A 108 17.58 20.39 -9.66
CA ALA A 108 16.54 21.25 -9.14
C ALA A 108 17.02 22.08 -7.95
N GLU A 109 16.31 23.19 -7.69
CA GLU A 109 16.58 24.04 -6.53
C GLU A 109 16.26 23.28 -5.24
N LYS A 110 17.18 23.31 -4.29
CA LYS A 110 17.11 22.56 -3.04
C LYS A 110 16.49 23.41 -1.91
N PRO A 111 15.80 22.78 -0.94
CA PRO A 111 15.51 21.34 -0.87
C PRO A 111 14.44 20.91 -1.89
N THR A 112 14.46 19.63 -2.28
CA THR A 112 13.39 19.01 -3.07
C THR A 112 12.36 18.34 -2.16
N MET A 113 11.08 18.63 -2.35
CA MET A 113 9.97 18.14 -1.52
C MET A 113 8.97 17.39 -2.41
N GLY A 114 8.82 16.09 -2.19
CA GLY A 114 7.91 15.24 -2.93
C GLY A 114 6.51 15.22 -2.31
N PHE A 115 5.48 15.31 -3.15
CA PHE A 115 4.09 15.20 -2.75
C PHE A 115 3.38 14.20 -3.66
N HIS A 116 2.84 13.13 -3.08
CA HIS A 116 1.99 12.18 -3.80
C HIS A 116 0.51 12.42 -3.49
N ILE A 117 -0.18 13.07 -4.42
CA ILE A 117 -1.60 13.42 -4.31
C ILE A 117 -2.44 12.26 -4.85
N ARG A 118 -3.05 11.49 -3.95
CA ARG A 118 -3.94 10.39 -4.31
C ARG A 118 -5.40 10.83 -4.31
N TRP A 119 -6.08 10.64 -5.45
CA TRP A 119 -7.50 10.93 -5.64
C TRP A 119 -8.17 9.77 -6.40
N GLY A 120 -8.73 9.97 -7.60
CA GLY A 120 -9.28 8.87 -8.41
C GLY A 120 -10.29 7.99 -7.67
N ASP A 121 -10.18 6.67 -7.85
CA ASP A 121 -10.96 5.65 -7.14
C ASP A 121 -10.72 5.58 -5.62
N LYS A 122 -9.80 6.40 -5.07
CA LYS A 122 -9.55 6.45 -3.62
C LYS A 122 -10.74 6.98 -2.83
N ILE A 123 -11.55 7.88 -3.39
CA ILE A 123 -12.71 8.43 -2.70
C ILE A 123 -13.71 7.32 -2.39
N GLU A 124 -14.00 6.48 -3.38
CA GLU A 124 -14.90 5.34 -3.23
C GLU A 124 -14.34 4.31 -2.26
N GLU A 125 -13.02 4.08 -2.31
CA GLU A 125 -12.32 3.21 -1.37
C GLU A 125 -12.43 3.74 0.08
N ASP A 126 -12.18 5.02 0.31
CA ASP A 126 -12.26 5.63 1.65
C ASP A 126 -13.68 5.59 2.20
N ILE A 127 -14.71 5.82 1.37
CA ILE A 127 -16.13 5.61 1.74
C ILE A 127 -16.37 4.15 2.15
N LEU A 128 -15.92 3.18 1.35
CA LEU A 128 -16.11 1.75 1.63
C LEU A 128 -15.50 1.34 2.96
N PHE A 129 -14.37 1.95 3.33
CA PHE A 129 -13.67 1.65 4.57
C PHE A 129 -13.96 2.66 5.70
N LYS A 130 -14.96 3.54 5.54
CA LYS A 130 -15.36 4.56 6.54
C LYS A 130 -14.17 5.42 7.02
N ARG A 131 -13.37 5.95 6.09
CA ARG A 131 -12.18 6.77 6.36
C ARG A 131 -12.34 8.20 5.83
N PRO A 132 -11.79 9.22 6.50
CA PRO A 132 -11.61 10.54 5.91
C PRO A 132 -10.66 10.51 4.70
N THR A 133 -11.06 11.13 3.60
CA THR A 133 -10.21 11.28 2.41
C THR A 133 -9.19 12.41 2.60
N THR A 134 -7.93 12.14 2.29
CA THR A 134 -6.87 13.17 2.30
C THR A 134 -7.02 14.12 1.11
N HIS A 135 -7.33 15.39 1.38
CA HIS A 135 -7.48 16.44 0.37
C HIS A 135 -6.13 17.05 -0.04
N PRO A 136 -6.03 17.71 -1.22
CA PRO A 136 -4.79 18.36 -1.69
C PRO A 136 -4.13 19.32 -0.68
N LYS A 137 -4.95 20.04 0.08
CA LYS A 137 -4.51 20.97 1.13
C LYS A 137 -3.79 20.24 2.27
N ASP A 138 -4.32 19.10 2.71
CA ASP A 138 -3.83 18.34 3.85
C ASP A 138 -2.39 17.86 3.65
N TYR A 139 -2.02 17.46 2.42
CA TYR A 139 -0.64 17.10 2.10
C TYR A 139 0.33 18.27 2.33
N ILE A 140 -0.03 19.47 1.89
CA ILE A 140 0.83 20.65 2.02
C ILE A 140 0.86 21.15 3.46
N GLU A 141 -0.29 21.17 4.14
CA GLU A 141 -0.37 21.60 5.54
C GLU A 141 0.37 20.64 6.47
N SER A 142 0.22 19.32 6.26
CA SER A 142 0.98 18.30 7.00
C SER A 142 2.48 18.50 6.83
N PHE A 143 2.95 18.79 5.61
CA PHE A 143 4.35 19.13 5.39
C PHE A 143 4.78 20.36 6.18
N THR A 144 4.01 21.47 6.09
CA THR A 144 4.38 22.71 6.79
C THR A 144 4.29 22.63 8.31
N LYS A 145 3.40 21.78 8.85
CA LYS A 145 3.28 21.50 10.28
C LYS A 145 4.52 20.76 10.79
N ASN A 146 5.01 19.78 10.02
CA ASN A 146 6.15 18.94 10.41
C ASN A 146 7.51 19.59 10.08
N PHE A 147 7.57 20.46 9.07
CA PHE A 147 8.79 21.12 8.62
C PHE A 147 8.60 22.65 8.48
N PRO A 148 8.30 23.36 9.58
CA PRO A 148 7.94 24.79 9.52
C PRO A 148 9.06 25.68 8.98
N ASP A 149 10.31 25.28 9.20
CA ASP A 149 11.51 26.02 8.78
C ASP A 149 11.86 25.81 7.30
N ILE A 150 11.24 24.84 6.62
CA ILE A 150 11.53 24.53 5.22
C ILE A 150 10.65 25.40 4.31
N LYS A 151 11.29 26.34 3.61
CA LYS A 151 10.68 27.26 2.64
C LYS A 151 11.50 27.33 1.34
N GLY A 152 10.85 27.71 0.23
CA GLY A 152 11.49 27.81 -1.08
C GLY A 152 11.79 26.44 -1.71
N GLY A 153 12.85 26.34 -2.53
CA GLY A 153 13.26 25.07 -3.15
C GLY A 153 12.32 24.58 -4.26
N THR A 154 12.24 23.26 -4.45
CA THR A 154 11.43 22.63 -5.51
C THR A 154 10.42 21.67 -4.92
N CYS A 155 9.12 21.87 -5.22
CA CYS A 155 8.08 20.89 -4.93
C CYS A 155 7.84 19.99 -6.15
N VAL A 156 8.06 18.70 -5.98
CA VAL A 156 7.73 17.67 -6.96
C VAL A 156 6.33 17.16 -6.65
N LEU A 157 5.36 17.51 -7.49
CA LEU A 157 3.98 17.04 -7.31
C LEU A 157 3.65 15.96 -8.35
N VAL A 158 3.29 14.80 -7.82
CA VAL A 158 2.82 13.64 -8.55
C VAL A 158 1.43 13.32 -8.03
N GLY A 159 0.56 12.88 -8.92
CA GLY A 159 -0.73 12.34 -8.51
C GLY A 159 -1.39 11.63 -9.67
N ASP A 160 -2.60 11.19 -9.42
CA ASP A 160 -3.41 10.52 -10.43
C ASP A 160 -4.46 11.44 -11.07
N ASP A 161 -4.79 12.58 -10.47
CA ASP A 161 -5.74 13.58 -10.98
C ASP A 161 -5.09 14.97 -11.21
N VAL A 162 -5.09 15.45 -12.47
CA VAL A 162 -4.49 16.76 -12.85
C VAL A 162 -5.01 17.91 -12.01
N LYS A 163 -6.33 17.97 -11.80
CA LYS A 163 -6.95 19.13 -11.15
C LYS A 163 -6.53 19.16 -9.69
N LYS A 164 -6.46 18.00 -9.05
CA LYS A 164 -6.03 17.88 -7.64
C LYS A 164 -4.55 18.12 -7.45
N VAL A 165 -3.72 17.69 -8.40
CA VAL A 165 -2.30 18.06 -8.43
C VAL A 165 -2.10 19.56 -8.63
N ALA A 166 -2.90 20.20 -9.50
CA ALA A 166 -2.85 21.65 -9.68
C ALA A 166 -3.30 22.40 -8.43
N GLU A 167 -4.35 21.91 -7.75
CA GLU A 167 -4.83 22.45 -6.47
C GLU A 167 -3.73 22.38 -5.39
N ALA A 168 -3.08 21.22 -5.22
CA ALA A 168 -1.95 21.07 -4.32
C ALA A 168 -0.77 21.99 -4.68
N ALA A 169 -0.52 22.20 -5.97
CA ALA A 169 0.55 23.08 -6.44
C ALA A 169 0.31 24.56 -6.06
N GLU A 170 -0.94 25.02 -6.09
CA GLU A 170 -1.28 26.38 -5.63
C GLU A 170 -1.09 26.53 -4.12
N PHE A 171 -1.47 25.52 -3.33
CA PHE A 171 -1.18 25.50 -1.89
C PHE A 171 0.33 25.48 -1.61
N ALA A 172 1.11 24.66 -2.32
CA ALA A 172 2.55 24.56 -2.15
C ALA A 172 3.25 25.90 -2.47
N LYS A 173 2.86 26.58 -3.55
CA LYS A 173 3.36 27.94 -3.86
C LYS A 173 3.04 28.93 -2.75
N LYS A 174 1.81 28.90 -2.23
CA LYS A 174 1.34 29.85 -1.22
C LYS A 174 1.98 29.63 0.15
N LEU A 175 2.08 28.39 0.61
CA LEU A 175 2.47 28.04 1.98
C LEU A 175 3.98 27.76 2.13
N ILE A 176 4.62 27.24 1.08
CA ILE A 176 6.05 26.87 1.07
C ILE A 176 6.86 27.86 0.23
N GLY A 177 6.30 28.39 -0.87
CA GLY A 177 7.01 29.29 -1.78
C GLY A 177 7.94 28.57 -2.77
N CYS A 178 7.72 27.28 -3.00
CA CYS A 178 8.58 26.43 -3.83
C CYS A 178 8.28 26.55 -5.33
N LYS A 179 9.29 26.25 -6.15
CA LYS A 179 9.15 26.04 -7.59
C LYS A 179 8.48 24.70 -7.86
N ILE A 180 7.46 24.68 -8.71
CA ILE A 180 6.75 23.46 -9.05
C ILE A 180 7.49 22.69 -10.14
N MET A 181 7.87 21.45 -9.82
CA MET A 181 8.31 20.43 -10.76
C MET A 181 7.17 19.42 -10.94
N GLN A 182 6.75 19.23 -12.18
CA GLN A 182 5.74 18.25 -12.57
C GLN A 182 6.27 17.50 -13.79
N ASN A 183 6.04 16.19 -13.81
CA ASN A 183 6.37 15.37 -14.96
C ASN A 183 5.38 15.69 -16.08
N LYS A 184 5.90 16.31 -17.16
CA LYS A 184 5.13 16.63 -18.37
C LYS A 184 5.57 15.71 -19.52
N PRO A 185 4.63 15.24 -20.35
CA PRO A 185 3.18 15.48 -20.29
C PRO A 185 2.49 14.69 -19.18
N TYR A 186 1.64 15.35 -18.40
CA TYR A 186 0.75 14.67 -17.45
C TYR A 186 -0.31 13.92 -18.26
N TYR A 187 -0.27 12.60 -18.22
CA TYR A 187 -1.05 11.77 -19.15
C TYR A 187 -2.45 11.41 -18.63
N ARG A 188 -2.75 11.63 -17.35
CA ARG A 188 -4.04 11.27 -16.73
C ARG A 188 -4.95 12.47 -16.53
N THR A 189 -5.81 12.79 -17.48
CA THR A 189 -6.73 13.94 -17.31
C THR A 189 -7.77 13.77 -16.20
N ALA A 190 -8.04 12.53 -15.80
CA ALA A 190 -8.91 12.14 -14.70
C ALA A 190 -8.15 11.19 -13.76
N GLY A 191 -8.53 11.16 -12.48
CA GLY A 191 -7.96 10.28 -11.45
C GLY A 191 -7.81 8.81 -11.87
N HIS A 192 -6.94 8.06 -11.17
CA HIS A 192 -6.73 6.63 -11.48
C HIS A 192 -7.98 5.83 -11.16
N VAL A 193 -8.39 4.96 -12.07
CA VAL A 193 -9.41 3.94 -11.84
C VAL A 193 -8.85 2.60 -12.31
N GLN A 194 -8.71 1.64 -11.38
CA GLN A 194 -8.03 0.38 -11.69
C GLN A 194 -8.68 -0.40 -12.85
N VAL A 195 -10.02 -0.38 -12.92
CA VAL A 195 -10.78 -1.06 -13.98
C VAL A 195 -10.49 -0.45 -15.34
N GLU A 196 -10.40 0.88 -15.42
CA GLU A 196 -10.09 1.58 -16.67
C GLU A 196 -8.67 1.29 -17.13
N PHE A 197 -7.70 1.35 -16.19
CA PHE A 197 -6.31 0.99 -16.48
C PHE A 197 -6.19 -0.43 -17.05
N ASN A 198 -6.88 -1.39 -16.44
CA ASN A 198 -6.87 -2.79 -16.87
C ASN A 198 -7.42 -2.99 -18.29
N ASN A 199 -8.32 -2.10 -18.74
CA ASN A 199 -8.95 -2.13 -20.07
C ASN A 199 -8.19 -1.34 -21.14
N GLN A 200 -7.08 -0.67 -20.79
CA GLN A 200 -6.25 0.04 -21.77
C GLN A 200 -5.49 -0.94 -22.69
N THR A 201 -5.06 -0.45 -23.86
CA THR A 201 -4.18 -1.21 -24.77
C THR A 201 -2.84 -1.53 -24.10
N LEU A 202 -2.14 -2.58 -24.56
CA LEU A 202 -0.84 -2.98 -24.01
C LEU A 202 0.16 -1.82 -24.01
N ASP A 203 0.32 -1.12 -25.12
CA ASP A 203 1.23 0.03 -25.22
C ASP A 203 0.92 1.12 -24.18
N LYS A 204 -0.37 1.42 -23.98
CA LYS A 204 -0.79 2.43 -23.01
C LYS A 204 -0.52 1.98 -21.57
N ARG A 205 -0.76 0.71 -21.25
CA ARG A 205 -0.44 0.15 -19.92
C ARG A 205 1.07 0.15 -19.68
N CYS A 206 1.87 -0.25 -20.67
CA CYS A 206 3.32 -0.22 -20.61
C CYS A 206 3.84 1.18 -20.28
N MET A 207 3.47 2.18 -21.09
CA MET A 207 3.87 3.58 -20.87
C MET A 207 3.39 4.12 -19.52
N SER A 208 2.14 3.84 -19.14
CA SER A 208 1.57 4.29 -17.87
C SER A 208 2.27 3.66 -16.66
N THR A 209 2.73 2.40 -16.80
CA THR A 209 3.50 1.71 -15.76
C THR A 209 4.89 2.33 -15.64
N VAL A 210 5.59 2.58 -16.74
CA VAL A 210 6.90 3.26 -16.73
C VAL A 210 6.79 4.64 -16.08
N GLN A 211 5.74 5.39 -16.40
CA GLN A 211 5.53 6.70 -15.78
C GLN A 211 5.25 6.59 -14.29
N LEU A 212 4.47 5.59 -13.84
CA LEU A 212 4.27 5.31 -12.42
C LEU A 212 5.60 5.00 -11.72
N LEU A 213 6.45 4.18 -12.32
CA LEU A 213 7.78 3.84 -11.76
C LEU A 213 8.68 5.08 -11.69
N LEU A 214 8.70 5.91 -12.73
CA LEU A 214 9.42 7.17 -12.76
C LEU A 214 8.93 8.12 -11.65
N ASP A 215 7.62 8.22 -11.46
CA ASP A 215 7.01 9.04 -10.42
C ASP A 215 7.44 8.57 -9.01
N ILE A 216 7.35 7.26 -8.74
CA ILE A 216 7.81 6.63 -7.49
C ILE A 216 9.28 6.95 -7.23
N GLU A 217 10.14 6.76 -8.24
CA GLU A 217 11.58 7.01 -8.12
C GLU A 217 11.92 8.46 -7.86
N THR A 218 11.26 9.38 -8.55
CA THR A 218 11.47 10.82 -8.37
C THR A 218 11.11 11.24 -6.94
N LEU A 219 10.00 10.74 -6.40
CA LEU A 219 9.57 11.02 -5.04
C LEU A 219 10.47 10.36 -3.99
N ALA A 220 10.91 9.12 -4.23
CA ALA A 220 11.83 8.41 -3.35
C ALA A 220 13.20 9.12 -3.25
N HIS A 221 13.64 9.79 -4.32
CA HIS A 221 14.89 10.54 -4.32
C HIS A 221 14.78 11.98 -3.80
N ALA A 222 13.57 12.53 -3.62
CA ALA A 222 13.37 13.86 -3.04
C ALA A 222 13.99 13.97 -1.63
N ASP A 223 14.33 15.17 -1.19
CA ASP A 223 14.92 15.36 0.14
C ASP A 223 13.87 15.09 1.21
N TYR A 224 12.67 15.62 1.03
CA TYR A 224 11.50 15.35 1.87
C TYR A 224 10.36 14.71 1.07
N MET A 225 9.45 14.02 1.75
CA MET A 225 8.32 13.35 1.13
C MET A 225 7.05 13.46 1.99
N THR A 226 5.92 13.73 1.34
CA THR A 226 4.60 13.68 1.97
C THR A 226 3.63 12.92 1.07
N GLY A 227 2.89 11.99 1.66
CA GLY A 227 1.88 11.19 0.99
C GLY A 227 0.90 10.60 1.98
N THR A 228 -0.13 9.89 1.51
CA THR A 228 -1.11 9.23 2.39
C THR A 228 -0.83 7.73 2.46
N LEU A 229 -0.59 7.19 3.66
CA LEU A 229 -0.39 5.75 3.86
C LEU A 229 -1.69 4.94 3.73
N ASN A 230 -2.82 5.61 3.55
CA ASN A 230 -4.04 4.99 3.04
C ASN A 230 -3.88 4.49 1.58
N SER A 231 -2.78 4.82 0.90
CA SER A 231 -2.41 4.31 -0.42
C SER A 231 -1.11 3.49 -0.36
N GLY A 232 -1.05 2.39 -1.13
CA GLY A 232 0.16 1.56 -1.21
C GLY A 232 1.37 2.26 -1.85
N ILE A 233 1.16 3.32 -2.64
CA ILE A 233 2.25 4.01 -3.34
C ILE A 233 3.14 4.83 -2.37
N PRO A 234 2.61 5.73 -1.53
CA PRO A 234 3.40 6.38 -0.48
C PRO A 234 4.10 5.41 0.46
N TYR A 235 3.46 4.29 0.83
CA TYR A 235 4.09 3.25 1.65
C TYR A 235 5.31 2.63 0.95
N LEU A 236 5.18 2.28 -0.33
CA LEU A 236 6.31 1.77 -1.11
C LEU A 236 7.43 2.82 -1.21
N ILE A 237 7.10 4.09 -1.44
CA ILE A 237 8.08 5.19 -1.47
C ILE A 237 8.83 5.29 -0.13
N GLU A 238 8.12 5.20 1.00
CA GLU A 238 8.72 5.20 2.34
C GLU A 238 9.74 4.05 2.48
N VAL A 239 9.37 2.83 2.10
CA VAL A 239 10.25 1.66 2.16
C VAL A 239 11.49 1.84 1.28
N LEU A 240 11.35 2.34 0.05
CA LEU A 240 12.46 2.59 -0.86
C LEU A 240 13.43 3.63 -0.31
N ARG A 241 12.89 4.75 0.19
CA ARG A 241 13.66 5.84 0.79
C ARG A 241 14.61 5.34 1.86
N TYR A 242 14.13 4.48 2.75
CA TYR A 242 14.91 4.03 3.90
C TYR A 242 15.79 2.83 3.61
N THR A 243 15.33 1.92 2.75
CA THR A 243 16.03 0.67 2.50
C THR A 243 17.10 0.81 1.43
N LEU A 244 16.78 1.47 0.31
CA LEU A 244 17.68 1.55 -0.84
C LEU A 244 18.43 2.88 -0.88
N TYR A 245 17.76 3.98 -0.54
CA TYR A 245 18.29 5.32 -0.74
C TYR A 245 18.84 5.97 0.53
N ASN A 246 18.83 5.25 1.66
CA ASN A 246 19.39 5.66 2.94
C ASN A 246 18.94 7.08 3.39
N LYS A 247 17.70 7.45 3.08
CA LYS A 247 17.10 8.71 3.54
C LYS A 247 16.78 8.60 5.03
N GLU A 248 16.84 9.74 5.73
CA GLU A 248 16.45 9.79 7.14
C GLU A 248 14.94 9.59 7.29
N ARG A 249 14.53 8.81 8.30
CA ARG A 249 13.11 8.55 8.59
C ARG A 249 12.30 9.80 8.92
N SER A 250 12.96 10.81 9.47
CA SER A 250 12.39 12.12 9.78
C SER A 250 11.89 12.88 8.57
N THR A 251 12.29 12.50 7.34
CA THR A 251 12.00 13.25 6.12
C THR A 251 10.72 12.81 5.39
N PHE A 252 9.98 11.84 5.94
CA PHE A 252 8.68 11.42 5.44
C PHE A 252 7.57 11.84 6.40
N VAL A 253 6.41 12.19 5.84
CA VAL A 253 5.19 12.53 6.59
C VAL A 253 4.00 11.84 5.96
N ASP A 254 3.24 11.11 6.79
CA ASP A 254 1.90 10.65 6.44
C ASP A 254 0.88 11.78 6.62
N ALA A 255 0.28 12.18 5.51
CA ALA A 255 -0.79 13.18 5.45
C ALA A 255 -2.19 12.57 5.67
N SER A 256 -2.29 11.25 5.83
CA SER A 256 -3.55 10.63 6.23
C SER A 256 -3.95 11.04 7.65
N PHE A 257 -5.24 10.91 7.96
CA PHE A 257 -5.76 11.17 9.31
C PHE A 257 -5.11 10.29 10.41
N LEU A 258 -4.48 9.17 10.02
CA LEU A 258 -3.79 8.28 10.96
C LEU A 258 -2.39 8.77 11.33
N HIS A 259 -1.80 9.64 10.51
CA HIS A 259 -0.43 10.12 10.67
C HIS A 259 0.58 8.99 10.97
N ASN A 260 0.47 7.82 10.35
CA ASN A 260 1.11 6.60 10.84
C ASN A 260 2.46 6.28 10.16
N ASP A 261 3.23 7.30 9.77
CA ASP A 261 4.58 7.05 9.24
C ASP A 261 5.55 6.63 10.34
N TRP A 262 6.67 6.05 9.92
CA TRP A 262 7.61 5.42 10.85
C TRP A 262 8.23 6.40 11.85
N TRP A 263 8.21 7.71 11.55
CA TRP A 263 8.76 8.74 12.40
C TRP A 263 7.71 9.44 13.28
N GLN A 264 6.41 9.25 13.02
CA GLN A 264 5.36 9.91 13.80
C GLN A 264 5.50 9.67 15.30
N LYS A 265 5.71 8.42 15.73
CA LYS A 265 5.86 8.09 17.16
C LYS A 265 6.98 8.87 17.83
N VAL A 266 8.05 9.18 17.08
CA VAL A 266 9.15 9.99 17.61
C VAL A 266 8.73 11.46 17.67
N ARG A 267 8.01 11.97 16.67
CA ARG A 267 7.46 13.33 16.71
C ARG A 267 6.50 13.53 17.88
N ASP A 268 5.62 12.56 18.15
CA ASP A 268 4.67 12.61 19.27
C ASP A 268 5.37 12.65 20.63
N LEU A 269 6.52 11.97 20.76
CA LEU A 269 7.30 12.00 22.00
C LEU A 269 7.90 13.37 22.31
N PHE A 270 8.25 14.14 21.27
CA PHE A 270 8.89 15.46 21.43
C PHE A 270 7.89 16.62 21.33
N ASN A 271 6.77 16.42 20.64
CA ASN A 271 5.68 17.36 20.48
C ASN A 271 4.36 16.61 20.71
N PRO A 272 4.02 16.28 21.97
CA PRO A 272 2.77 15.58 22.25
C PRO A 272 1.59 16.40 21.71
N PRO A 273 0.56 15.74 21.14
CA PRO A 273 -0.65 16.45 20.75
C PRO A 273 -1.20 17.22 21.95
N SER A 274 -1.59 18.48 21.74
CA SER A 274 -2.25 19.27 22.77
C SER A 274 -3.53 18.56 23.19
N GLU A 275 -3.81 18.47 24.49
CA GLU A 275 -5.02 17.87 25.06
C GLU A 275 -6.33 18.50 24.52
N ASP A 276 -6.25 19.60 23.76
CA ASP A 276 -7.38 20.31 23.17
C ASP A 276 -7.92 19.71 21.84
N GLU A 277 -7.38 18.58 21.37
CA GLU A 277 -7.98 17.78 20.26
C GLU A 277 -8.81 16.58 20.80
N GLU A 278 -9.43 16.72 21.97
CA GLU A 278 -10.51 15.82 22.38
C GLU A 278 -11.68 15.98 21.40
N GLU A 279 -12.12 14.84 20.86
CA GLU A 279 -13.26 14.67 19.97
C GLU A 279 -14.41 15.63 20.37
N GLU A 280 -14.96 16.40 19.41
CA GLU A 280 -16.20 17.15 19.62
C GLU A 280 -17.28 16.14 20.05
N GLU A 281 -17.44 15.96 21.36
CA GLU A 281 -18.51 15.20 21.98
C GLU A 281 -19.82 15.91 21.57
N CYS A 282 -20.63 15.30 20.69
CA CYS A 282 -21.96 15.81 20.31
C CYS A 282 -22.71 16.13 21.62
N THR A 283 -22.82 17.41 21.96
CA THR A 283 -23.61 17.83 23.12
C THR A 283 -25.08 17.82 22.71
N GLU A 284 -25.96 17.26 23.56
CA GLU A 284 -27.41 17.24 23.34
C GLU A 284 -27.94 18.62 22.90
N GLY A 285 -28.37 18.73 21.64
CA GLY A 285 -28.96 19.95 21.08
C GLY A 285 -28.37 20.43 19.75
N ASP A 286 -27.36 19.76 19.19
CA ASP A 286 -26.88 20.07 17.84
C ASP A 286 -27.83 19.48 16.76
N PRO A 287 -28.36 20.30 15.84
CA PRO A 287 -29.35 19.89 14.84
C PRO A 287 -28.78 18.98 13.74
N ASP A 288 -27.47 18.76 13.72
CA ASP A 288 -26.80 17.84 12.80
C ASP A 288 -26.49 16.46 13.45
N CYS A 289 -26.83 16.25 14.74
CA CYS A 289 -26.75 14.94 15.42
C CYS A 289 -28.13 14.25 15.52
N GLU A 290 -29.08 14.51 14.60
CA GLU A 290 -30.35 13.77 14.53
C GLU A 290 -30.16 12.42 13.78
N ASP A 291 -30.50 11.34 14.49
CA ASP A 291 -30.88 10.00 14.02
C ASP A 291 -29.80 8.95 13.66
N GLU A 292 -28.77 8.77 14.49
CA GLU A 292 -27.99 7.50 14.46
C GLU A 292 -28.78 6.30 15.01
N GLU A 293 -29.79 6.51 15.87
CA GLU A 293 -30.58 5.41 16.44
C GLU A 293 -31.58 4.80 15.44
N GLU A 294 -32.07 5.55 14.44
CA GLU A 294 -32.94 4.98 13.40
C GLU A 294 -32.16 4.19 12.33
N GLU A 295 -30.91 4.58 12.03
CA GLU A 295 -30.05 3.83 11.09
C GLU A 295 -29.58 2.47 11.66
N GLU A 296 -29.34 2.36 12.98
CA GLU A 296 -28.96 1.09 13.60
C GLU A 296 -30.10 0.05 13.57
N GLU A 297 -31.35 0.45 13.74
CA GLU A 297 -32.50 -0.48 13.64
C GLU A 297 -32.72 -0.97 12.20
N GLU A 298 -32.51 -0.13 11.18
CA GLU A 298 -32.56 -0.55 9.78
C GLU A 298 -31.38 -1.45 9.38
N GLU A 299 -30.17 -1.18 9.89
CA GLU A 299 -28.99 -2.02 9.67
C GLU A 299 -29.11 -3.40 10.33
N GLU A 300 -29.65 -3.49 11.54
CA GLU A 300 -29.89 -4.78 12.20
C GLU A 300 -30.92 -5.63 11.44
N ASP A 301 -32.02 -5.06 10.96
CA ASP A 301 -33.04 -5.82 10.22
C ASP A 301 -32.55 -6.23 8.81
N SER A 302 -31.71 -5.39 8.18
CA SER A 302 -31.01 -5.69 6.92
C SER A 302 -29.97 -6.80 7.07
N ALA A 303 -29.15 -6.76 8.13
CA ALA A 303 -28.19 -7.82 8.47
C ALA A 303 -28.88 -9.14 8.82
N ARG A 304 -30.03 -9.09 9.50
CA ARG A 304 -30.86 -10.24 9.84
C ARG A 304 -31.50 -10.87 8.59
N ARG A 305 -31.91 -10.08 7.60
CA ARG A 305 -32.39 -10.55 6.29
C ARG A 305 -31.27 -11.17 5.46
N ARG A 306 -30.07 -10.56 5.41
CA ARG A 306 -28.89 -11.13 4.73
C ARG A 306 -28.42 -12.45 5.33
N ARG A 307 -28.45 -12.61 6.66
CA ARG A 307 -28.16 -13.89 7.33
C ARG A 307 -29.15 -15.00 6.98
N LYS A 308 -30.44 -14.70 6.79
CA LYS A 308 -31.45 -15.68 6.35
C LYS A 308 -31.28 -16.11 4.89
N LEU A 309 -30.76 -15.22 4.03
CA LEU A 309 -30.47 -15.52 2.62
C LEU A 309 -29.20 -16.38 2.46
N LEU A 310 -28.15 -16.12 3.25
CA LEU A 310 -26.90 -16.90 3.20
C LEU A 310 -27.03 -18.33 3.74
N GLN A 311 -28.05 -18.62 4.58
CA GLN A 311 -28.37 -19.98 5.02
C GLN A 311 -29.14 -20.81 3.98
N ARG A 312 -29.54 -20.20 2.86
CA ARG A 312 -30.29 -20.86 1.78
C ARG A 312 -29.56 -20.76 0.43
N GLY A 313 -28.26 -21.10 0.43
CA GLY A 313 -27.53 -21.44 -0.79
C GLY A 313 -27.97 -22.80 -1.38
N PRO A 314 -27.69 -23.08 -2.67
CA PRO A 314 -28.39 -24.09 -3.47
C PRO A 314 -27.98 -25.54 -3.21
N LEU A 315 -27.08 -25.78 -2.25
CA LEU A 315 -26.61 -27.12 -1.89
C LEU A 315 -26.75 -27.28 -0.37
N GLY A 316 -27.89 -27.85 0.02
CA GLY A 316 -28.13 -28.23 1.40
C GLY A 316 -27.14 -29.31 1.84
N GLN A 317 -26.47 -29.07 2.97
CA GLN A 317 -26.25 -30.06 4.02
C GLN A 317 -25.64 -29.35 5.25
N VAL A 318 -26.41 -29.34 6.34
CA VAL A 318 -25.93 -28.93 7.66
C VAL A 318 -25.05 -30.06 8.21
N PRO A 319 -23.81 -29.81 8.67
CA PRO A 319 -23.03 -30.84 9.34
C PRO A 319 -23.72 -31.23 10.65
N ARG A 320 -24.06 -32.52 10.78
CA ARG A 320 -24.54 -33.11 12.04
C ARG A 320 -23.45 -32.96 13.10
N ARG A 321 -23.73 -32.19 14.15
CA ARG A 321 -22.96 -32.18 15.40
C ARG A 321 -22.82 -33.61 15.94
N LEU A 322 -21.60 -34.15 15.96
CA LEU A 322 -21.25 -35.33 16.73
C LEU A 322 -21.32 -34.98 18.22
N ARG A 323 -22.41 -35.42 18.87
CA ARG A 323 -22.53 -35.46 20.33
C ARG A 323 -21.48 -36.43 20.88
N ARG A 324 -20.40 -35.92 21.45
CA ARG A 324 -19.58 -36.68 22.42
C ARG A 324 -20.43 -36.89 23.68
N ARG A 325 -20.86 -38.14 23.89
CA ARG A 325 -21.35 -38.61 25.18
C ARG A 325 -20.14 -38.95 26.04
N SER A 326 -20.02 -38.25 27.15
CA SER A 326 -19.24 -38.66 28.30
C SER A 326 -19.79 -39.98 28.85
N LYS A 327 -18.89 -40.94 29.08
CA LYS A 327 -19.05 -41.94 30.15
C LYS A 327 -17.70 -42.12 30.85
N THR A 328 -17.83 -42.02 32.15
CA THR A 328 -16.91 -42.11 33.28
C THR A 328 -16.09 -43.41 33.37
N MET A 329 -14.85 -43.23 33.87
CA MET A 329 -14.11 -43.94 34.94
C MET A 329 -14.14 -45.48 35.09
N ALA A 330 -13.02 -45.96 35.65
CA ALA A 330 -12.65 -47.32 36.09
C ALA A 330 -12.10 -48.20 34.96
N GLU A 331 -10.94 -48.85 35.07
CA GLU A 331 -10.12 -49.23 36.22
C GLU A 331 -8.80 -49.87 35.69
N ILE A 332 -7.74 -49.79 36.50
CA ILE A 332 -6.69 -50.80 36.74
C ILE A 332 -5.68 -51.06 35.60
N ASP A 333 -4.44 -50.55 35.68
CA ASP A 333 -3.26 -51.08 36.39
C ASP A 333 -2.62 -52.31 35.71
N THR A 334 -1.28 -52.40 35.76
CA THR A 334 -0.39 -53.47 35.24
C THR A 334 -0.17 -53.52 33.71
N LEU A 335 1.03 -53.56 33.12
CA LEU A 335 2.36 -54.04 33.55
C LEU A 335 3.49 -53.42 32.70
N LEU A 336 4.64 -53.23 33.36
CA LEU A 336 5.98 -53.16 32.77
C LEU A 336 6.42 -54.56 32.28
N THR A 337 7.49 -54.59 31.46
CA THR A 337 8.25 -55.75 30.94
C THR A 337 7.55 -56.53 29.82
N ASP A 338 8.16 -56.82 28.66
CA ASP A 338 9.56 -56.98 28.25
C ASP A 338 9.98 -56.13 27.03
#